data_AF-A0AA86T0U4-F1
#
_entry.id   AF-A0AA86T0U4-F1
#
_cell.length_a   1.000
_cell.length_b   1.000
_cell.length_c   1.000
_cell.angle_alpha   90.00
_cell.angle_beta   90.00
_cell.angle_gamma   90.00
#
_symmetry.space_group_name_H-M   'P 1'
#
loop_
_entity.id
_entity.type
_entity.pdbx_description
1 polymer ?
#
loop_
_entity_poly.entity_id
_entity_poly.type
_entity_poly.pdbx_seq_one_letter_code
_entity_poly.pdbx_strand_id
1 'polypeptide(L)'
;MTLRHVSRAFFASTGLSFAATEPKVRAAYDDCLELLEESMDALSRSLDSILSPLEISNGAVGSTDDVITWLSAALTNHDTCAEGFEDTSGSMKDQMVDNLKDLSELVSNCLAIFSASGSGDFSGVPIQNKRRLMEEEEEEDEETEGNVNGDIPGKFPRWLNKRDRRLLSLPASAIQADIIVSKNGNGTVKTIAEAIKKAPEHSTRRFIVFVRAGR
;
A
#
# COMPACT_ATOMS: atom_id res chain seq x y z
N MET A 1 -2.45 16.43 11.86
CA MET A 1 -2.48 17.66 11.04
C MET A 1 -2.76 17.36 9.58
N THR A 2 -2.14 16.33 8.99
CA THR A 2 -2.33 15.93 7.57
C THR A 2 -3.78 15.64 7.16
N LEU A 3 -4.49 14.83 7.92
CA LEU A 3 -5.85 14.40 7.58
C LEU A 3 -6.87 15.57 7.54
N ARG A 4 -6.67 16.60 8.39
CA ARG A 4 -7.50 17.83 8.34
C ARG A 4 -7.22 18.68 7.10
N HIS A 5 -5.99 18.70 6.60
CA HIS A 5 -5.64 19.44 5.39
C HIS A 5 -6.16 18.71 4.14
N VAL A 6 -6.00 17.39 4.08
CA VAL A 6 -6.58 16.53 3.01
C VAL A 6 -8.10 16.66 2.97
N SER A 7 -8.76 16.52 4.14
CA SER A 7 -10.20 16.69 4.25
C SER A 7 -10.65 18.10 3.82
N ARG A 8 -9.90 19.15 4.19
CA ARG A 8 -10.22 20.52 3.76
C ARG A 8 -10.03 20.72 2.26
N ALA A 9 -8.98 20.16 1.66
CA ALA A 9 -8.76 20.20 0.22
C ALA A 9 -9.88 19.47 -0.53
N PHE A 10 -10.31 18.30 -0.04
CA PHE A 10 -11.45 17.55 -0.56
C PHE A 10 -12.78 18.31 -0.47
N PHE A 11 -13.04 19.01 0.65
CA PHE A 11 -14.24 19.85 0.75
C PHE A 11 -14.16 21.13 -0.10
N ALA A 12 -12.95 21.66 -0.33
CA ALA A 12 -12.73 22.81 -1.19
C ALA A 12 -12.84 22.46 -2.68
N SER A 13 -12.51 21.21 -3.05
CA SER A 13 -12.78 20.71 -4.39
C SER A 13 -14.30 20.59 -4.57
N THR A 14 -15.01 19.75 -3.80
CA THR A 14 -16.46 19.44 -4.01
C THR A 14 -17.43 20.63 -4.13
N GLY A 15 -17.04 21.86 -3.75
CA GLY A 15 -17.84 23.09 -3.87
C GLY A 15 -17.86 23.79 -5.25
N LEU A 16 -17.28 23.21 -6.30
CA LEU A 16 -17.21 23.84 -7.62
C LEU A 16 -18.47 23.55 -8.46
N SER A 17 -19.17 24.61 -8.89
CA SER A 17 -20.40 24.50 -9.68
C SER A 17 -20.09 24.14 -11.15
N PHE A 18 -20.50 22.94 -11.58
CA PHE A 18 -20.15 22.31 -12.86
C PHE A 18 -20.92 22.78 -14.10
N ALA A 19 -21.76 23.81 -13.99
CA ALA A 19 -22.78 24.11 -14.99
C ALA A 19 -22.21 24.55 -16.37
N ALA A 20 -20.91 24.87 -16.48
CA ALA A 20 -20.29 25.36 -17.71
C ALA A 20 -18.90 24.77 -18.03
N THR A 21 -18.53 23.61 -17.47
CA THR A 21 -17.23 22.98 -17.71
C THR A 21 -17.20 22.09 -18.95
N GLU A 22 -16.03 22.09 -19.62
CA GLU A 22 -15.70 21.14 -20.68
C GLU A 22 -15.81 19.69 -20.17
N PRO A 23 -16.38 18.74 -20.95
CA PRO A 23 -16.53 17.35 -20.51
C PRO A 23 -15.22 16.70 -20.05
N LYS A 24 -14.09 17.03 -20.69
CA LYS A 24 -12.76 16.53 -20.30
C LYS A 24 -12.32 17.03 -18.92
N VAL A 25 -12.57 18.31 -18.62
CA VAL A 25 -12.28 18.90 -17.30
C VAL A 25 -13.15 18.25 -16.22
N ARG A 26 -14.42 17.98 -16.53
CA ARG A 26 -15.32 17.31 -15.58
C ARG A 26 -14.87 15.87 -15.29
N ALA A 27 -14.52 15.10 -16.30
CA ALA A 27 -14.04 13.74 -16.13
C ALA A 27 -12.75 13.68 -15.29
N ALA A 28 -11.74 14.48 -15.64
CA ALA A 28 -10.49 14.56 -14.88
C ALA A 28 -10.72 14.96 -13.42
N TYR A 29 -11.74 15.77 -13.18
CA TYR A 29 -12.12 16.21 -11.86
C TYR A 29 -12.81 15.12 -11.03
N ASP A 30 -13.76 14.39 -11.63
CA ASP A 30 -14.42 13.26 -10.96
C ASP A 30 -13.40 12.17 -10.62
N ASP A 31 -12.49 11.85 -11.56
CA ASP A 31 -11.38 10.91 -11.35
C ASP A 31 -10.48 11.37 -10.18
N CYS A 32 -10.20 12.67 -10.10
CA CYS A 32 -9.40 13.22 -9.01
C CYS A 32 -10.07 13.09 -7.64
N LEU A 33 -11.39 13.25 -7.57
CA LEU A 33 -12.12 13.10 -6.31
C LEU A 33 -12.04 11.66 -5.80
N GLU A 34 -12.14 10.67 -6.70
CA GLU A 34 -11.96 9.25 -6.36
C GLU A 34 -10.55 8.99 -5.84
N LEU A 35 -9.51 9.47 -6.54
CA LEU A 35 -8.12 9.34 -6.10
C LEU A 35 -7.84 10.00 -4.74
N LEU A 36 -8.44 11.17 -4.48
CA LEU A 36 -8.33 11.86 -3.19
C LEU A 36 -9.04 11.12 -2.05
N GLU A 37 -10.16 10.45 -2.33
CA GLU A 37 -10.84 9.58 -1.37
C GLU A 37 -9.98 8.35 -1.03
N GLU A 38 -9.38 7.71 -2.03
CA GLU A 38 -8.42 6.62 -1.81
C GLU A 38 -7.19 7.07 -1.02
N SER A 39 -6.64 8.26 -1.32
CA SER A 39 -5.56 8.86 -0.53
C SER A 39 -5.98 9.07 0.93
N MET A 40 -7.23 9.44 1.18
CA MET A 40 -7.75 9.61 2.53
C MET A 40 -7.82 8.28 3.29
N ASP A 41 -8.29 7.19 2.65
CA ASP A 41 -8.29 5.85 3.24
C ASP A 41 -6.87 5.39 3.57
N ALA A 42 -5.94 5.52 2.61
CA ALA A 42 -4.53 5.17 2.80
C ALA A 42 -3.88 5.92 3.98
N LEU A 43 -4.15 7.22 4.09
CA LEU A 43 -3.66 8.04 5.20
C LEU A 43 -4.32 7.69 6.54
N SER A 44 -5.61 7.35 6.55
CA SER A 44 -6.30 6.88 7.75
C SER A 44 -5.71 5.56 8.25
N ARG A 45 -5.50 4.60 7.34
CA ARG A 45 -4.88 3.31 7.66
C ARG A 45 -3.45 3.46 8.18
N SER A 46 -2.68 4.38 7.58
CA SER A 46 -1.36 4.77 8.09
C SER A 46 -1.43 5.25 9.53
N LEU A 47 -2.39 6.13 9.84
CA LEU A 47 -2.59 6.64 11.19
C LEU A 47 -3.02 5.53 12.16
N ASP A 48 -3.98 4.69 11.78
CA ASP A 48 -4.46 3.60 12.62
C ASP A 48 -3.36 2.60 12.96
N SER A 49 -2.46 2.30 12.00
CA SER A 49 -1.30 1.45 12.24
C SER A 49 -0.28 2.07 13.20
N ILE A 50 -0.16 3.40 13.23
CA ILE A 50 0.70 4.12 14.18
C ILE A 50 0.05 4.18 15.57
N LEU A 51 -1.26 4.41 15.62
CA LEU A 51 -2.03 4.62 16.86
C LEU A 51 -2.46 3.33 17.56
N SER A 52 -2.37 2.18 16.89
CA SER A 52 -2.73 0.86 17.44
C SER A 52 -1.53 -0.02 17.84
N PRO A 53 -0.52 0.43 18.61
CA PRO A 53 0.64 -0.40 18.97
C PRO A 53 0.36 -1.43 20.09
N LEU A 54 -0.90 -1.73 20.41
CA LEU A 54 -1.30 -2.46 21.63
C LEU A 54 -2.09 -3.75 21.38
N GLU A 55 -1.72 -4.55 20.39
CA GLU A 55 -1.93 -6.01 20.48
C GLU A 55 -0.69 -6.71 19.93
N ILE A 56 0.30 -6.90 20.81
CA ILE A 56 1.42 -7.82 20.60
C ILE A 56 0.82 -9.24 20.59
N SER A 57 0.23 -9.62 19.47
CA SER A 57 0.04 -11.02 19.10
C SER A 57 1.16 -11.40 18.15
N ASN A 58 1.89 -12.44 18.53
CA ASN A 58 3.10 -12.96 17.90
C ASN A 58 2.93 -13.26 16.39
N GLY A 59 3.01 -12.25 15.53
CA GLY A 59 3.24 -12.45 14.10
C GLY A 59 2.56 -11.54 13.10
N ALA A 60 1.95 -10.43 13.47
CA ALA A 60 1.45 -9.43 12.52
C ALA A 60 2.09 -8.08 12.82
N VAL A 61 3.28 -7.87 12.26
CA VAL A 61 3.86 -6.52 12.17
C VAL A 61 2.94 -5.76 11.22
N GLY A 62 2.09 -4.86 11.72
CA GLY A 62 1.63 -3.71 10.93
C GLY A 62 2.87 -2.86 10.74
N SER A 63 3.60 -3.15 9.67
CA SER A 63 5.01 -2.81 9.51
C SER A 63 5.13 -1.34 9.17
N THR A 64 6.25 -0.73 9.57
CA THR A 64 6.69 0.53 8.99
C THR A 64 6.60 0.49 7.45
N ASP A 65 6.77 -0.70 6.85
CA ASP A 65 6.56 -0.95 5.42
C ASP A 65 5.11 -0.72 4.95
N ASP A 66 4.10 -1.06 5.75
CA ASP A 66 2.68 -0.83 5.41
C ASP A 66 2.38 0.67 5.42
N VAL A 67 2.89 1.40 6.42
CA VAL A 67 2.77 2.86 6.49
C VAL A 67 3.47 3.52 5.30
N ILE A 68 4.69 3.08 4.96
CA ILE A 68 5.41 3.55 3.77
C ILE A 68 4.58 3.27 2.51
N THR A 69 4.03 2.06 2.39
CA THR A 69 3.22 1.65 1.23
C THR A 69 2.00 2.53 1.05
N TRP A 70 1.24 2.77 2.11
CA TRP A 70 0.04 3.61 2.04
C TRP A 70 0.37 5.09 1.80
N LEU A 71 1.45 5.62 2.40
CA LEU A 71 1.92 6.98 2.13
C LEU A 71 2.38 7.13 0.66
N SER A 72 3.11 6.14 0.13
CA SER A 72 3.51 6.13 -1.28
C SER A 72 2.30 6.04 -2.21
N ALA A 73 1.30 5.21 -1.89
CA ALA A 73 0.06 5.13 -2.66
C ALA A 73 -0.68 6.48 -2.69
N ALA A 74 -0.81 7.15 -1.54
CA ALA A 74 -1.44 8.46 -1.48
C ALA A 74 -0.69 9.52 -2.33
N LEU A 75 0.65 9.47 -2.34
CA LEU A 75 1.45 10.37 -3.18
C LEU A 75 1.24 10.08 -4.67
N THR A 76 1.25 8.81 -5.08
CA THR A 76 0.97 8.40 -6.47
C THR A 76 -0.44 8.79 -6.91
N ASN A 77 -1.43 8.70 -6.04
CA ASN A 77 -2.79 9.15 -6.33
C ASN A 77 -2.85 10.66 -6.56
N HIS A 78 -2.09 11.46 -5.80
CA HIS A 78 -2.00 12.90 -6.02
C HIS A 78 -1.34 13.25 -7.35
N ASP A 79 -0.23 12.57 -7.69
CA ASP A 79 0.48 12.75 -8.96
C ASP A 79 -0.44 12.36 -10.15
N THR A 80 -1.10 11.21 -10.06
CA THR A 80 -2.04 10.72 -11.08
C THR A 80 -3.21 11.69 -11.28
N CYS A 81 -3.77 12.24 -10.20
CA CYS A 81 -4.79 13.27 -10.33
C CYS A 81 -4.26 14.50 -11.08
N ALA A 82 -3.06 14.99 -10.73
CA ALA A 82 -2.48 16.16 -11.39
C ALA A 82 -2.23 15.91 -12.90
N GLU A 83 -1.74 14.71 -13.25
CA GLU A 83 -1.55 14.26 -14.63
C GLU A 83 -2.86 14.26 -15.43
N GLY A 84 -3.98 13.89 -14.79
CA GLY A 84 -5.32 13.91 -15.40
C GLY A 84 -5.73 15.29 -15.97
N PHE A 85 -5.11 16.37 -15.49
CA PHE A 85 -5.38 17.72 -15.95
C PHE A 85 -4.35 18.28 -16.95
N GLU A 86 -3.28 17.57 -17.33
CA GLU A 86 -2.18 18.11 -18.16
C GLU A 86 -2.68 18.82 -19.44
N ASP A 87 -3.58 18.18 -20.17
CA ASP A 87 -4.16 18.69 -21.43
C ASP A 87 -5.36 19.63 -21.26
N THR A 88 -5.71 19.98 -20.02
CA THR A 88 -6.86 20.84 -19.72
C THR A 88 -6.40 22.24 -19.33
N SER A 89 -7.31 23.20 -19.39
CA SER A 89 -7.05 24.59 -18.99
C SER A 89 -8.23 25.17 -18.23
N GLY A 90 -7.95 26.11 -17.31
CA GLY A 90 -8.95 26.85 -16.56
C GLY A 90 -8.70 26.83 -15.06
N SER A 91 -9.36 27.77 -14.36
CA SER A 91 -9.18 28.00 -12.91
C SER A 91 -9.42 26.77 -12.04
N MET A 92 -10.24 25.81 -12.50
CA MET A 92 -10.51 24.56 -11.78
C MET A 92 -9.29 23.64 -11.74
N LYS A 93 -8.56 23.54 -12.86
CA LYS A 93 -7.30 22.80 -12.92
C LYS A 93 -6.30 23.46 -11.98
N ASP A 94 -6.11 24.77 -12.10
CA ASP A 94 -5.11 25.49 -11.32
C ASP A 94 -5.35 25.32 -9.82
N GLN A 95 -6.60 25.51 -9.38
CA GLN A 95 -6.98 25.30 -7.98
C GLN A 95 -6.77 23.85 -7.51
N MET A 96 -7.07 22.85 -8.36
CA MET A 96 -6.89 21.45 -8.01
C MET A 96 -5.40 21.10 -7.90
N VAL A 97 -4.59 21.46 -8.90
CA VAL A 97 -3.15 21.20 -8.92
C VAL A 97 -2.43 21.89 -7.76
N ASP A 98 -2.81 23.13 -7.42
CA ASP A 98 -2.24 23.84 -6.27
C ASP A 98 -2.55 23.11 -4.95
N ASN A 99 -3.80 22.66 -4.76
CA ASN A 99 -4.17 21.88 -3.57
C ASN A 99 -3.40 20.55 -3.51
N LEU A 100 -3.28 19.83 -4.62
CA LEU A 100 -2.54 18.56 -4.69
C LEU A 100 -1.07 18.74 -4.35
N LYS A 101 -0.46 19.86 -4.76
CA LYS A 101 0.93 20.16 -4.44
C LYS A 101 1.14 20.28 -2.93
N ASP A 102 0.29 21.05 -2.25
CA ASP A 102 0.34 21.19 -0.79
C ASP A 102 0.18 19.83 -0.08
N LEU A 103 -0.73 18.98 -0.58
CA LEU A 103 -0.92 17.63 -0.05
C LEU A 103 0.28 16.72 -0.31
N SER A 104 0.87 16.80 -1.49
CA SER A 104 2.02 15.99 -1.91
C SER A 104 3.26 16.35 -1.10
N GLU A 105 3.51 17.64 -0.85
CA GLU A 105 4.59 18.08 0.05
C GLU A 105 4.42 17.50 1.46
N LEU A 106 3.20 17.48 1.96
CA LEU A 106 2.89 16.96 3.29
C LEU A 106 3.07 15.45 3.40
N VAL A 107 2.54 14.70 2.42
CA VAL A 107 2.70 13.23 2.35
C VAL A 107 4.17 12.86 2.13
N SER A 108 4.90 13.59 1.28
CA SER A 108 6.33 13.40 1.04
C SER A 108 7.17 13.61 2.32
N ASN A 109 6.88 14.66 3.08
CA ASN A 109 7.52 14.88 4.39
C ASN A 109 7.27 13.73 5.36
N CYS A 110 6.03 13.22 5.44
CA CYS A 110 5.71 12.06 6.25
C CYS A 110 6.45 10.80 5.76
N LEU A 111 6.46 10.56 4.44
CA LEU A 111 7.14 9.42 3.83
C LEU A 111 8.63 9.44 4.15
N ALA A 112 9.30 10.60 4.05
CA ALA A 112 10.70 10.77 4.37
C ALA A 112 11.01 10.42 5.85
N ILE A 113 10.12 10.79 6.78
CA ILE A 113 10.26 10.44 8.20
C ILE A 113 10.15 8.91 8.38
N PHE A 114 9.15 8.28 7.75
CA PHE A 114 8.92 6.84 7.90
C PHE A 114 9.97 5.99 7.17
N SER A 115 10.44 6.41 5.98
CA SER A 115 11.50 5.70 5.25
C SER A 115 12.82 5.75 5.99
N ALA A 116 13.15 6.88 6.62
CA ALA A 116 14.31 6.99 7.51
C ALA A 116 14.14 6.14 8.78
N SER A 117 12.92 6.01 9.31
CA SER A 117 12.62 5.16 10.47
C SER A 117 12.64 3.66 10.17
N GLY A 118 12.23 3.24 8.96
CA GLY A 118 12.18 1.83 8.54
C GLY A 118 13.54 1.26 8.12
N SER A 119 14.48 2.12 7.72
CA SER A 119 15.83 1.72 7.29
C SER A 119 16.80 1.48 8.46
N GLY A 120 16.33 1.49 9.71
CA GLY A 120 17.19 1.41 10.90
C GLY A 120 18.08 2.64 11.11
N ASP A 121 17.92 3.70 10.31
CA ASP A 121 18.80 4.88 10.29
C ASP A 121 18.59 5.80 11.52
N PHE A 122 17.49 5.59 12.26
CA PHE A 122 17.27 6.18 13.57
C PHE A 122 17.64 5.26 14.75
N SER A 123 18.49 4.24 14.52
CA SER A 123 19.21 3.52 15.59
C SER A 123 20.25 4.39 16.33
N GLY A 124 20.02 5.70 16.40
CA GLY A 124 20.94 6.72 16.87
C GLY A 124 20.29 7.98 17.47
N VAL A 125 18.94 8.06 17.57
CA VAL A 125 18.31 9.09 18.42
C VAL A 125 18.45 8.65 19.88
N PRO A 126 19.12 9.42 20.75
CA PRO A 126 19.43 9.00 22.10
C PRO A 126 18.20 9.14 23.01
N ILE A 127 17.39 8.10 23.11
CA ILE A 127 16.63 7.84 24.34
C ILE A 127 17.59 7.08 25.26
N GLN A 128 18.15 7.82 26.21
CA GLN A 128 19.19 7.34 27.12
C GLN A 128 18.70 6.14 27.94
N ASN A 129 19.14 4.92 27.60
CA ASN A 129 19.43 3.84 28.54
C ASN A 129 20.22 2.67 27.89
N LYS A 130 21.54 2.92 27.73
CA LYS A 130 22.71 2.03 27.93
C LYS A 130 22.81 0.71 27.13
N ARG A 131 23.79 0.61 26.20
CA ARG A 131 25.14 -0.05 26.33
C ARG A 131 25.06 -1.58 26.46
N ARG A 132 25.72 -2.45 25.67
CA ARG A 132 26.96 -2.43 24.85
C ARG A 132 26.79 -3.47 23.72
N LEU A 133 27.16 -3.20 22.47
CA LEU A 133 28.48 -3.38 21.82
C LEU A 133 28.83 -4.85 21.47
N MET A 134 28.80 -5.14 20.16
CA MET A 134 29.29 -6.32 19.44
C MET A 134 28.89 -7.69 20.00
N GLU A 135 27.89 -8.29 19.36
CA GLU A 135 27.76 -9.74 19.26
C GLU A 135 27.44 -10.04 17.79
N GLU A 136 28.40 -10.66 17.10
CA GLU A 136 28.13 -11.47 15.92
C GLU A 136 27.14 -12.55 16.35
N GLU A 137 25.88 -12.42 15.97
CA GLU A 137 25.05 -13.62 15.83
C GLU A 137 25.47 -14.24 14.50
N GLU A 138 26.47 -15.12 14.60
CA GLU A 138 26.74 -16.18 13.63
C GLU A 138 25.46 -17.04 13.52
N GLU A 139 24.47 -16.60 12.73
CA GLU A 139 23.54 -17.55 12.12
C GLU A 139 24.29 -18.19 10.95
N GLU A 140 24.82 -19.39 11.21
CA GLU A 140 25.37 -20.33 10.23
C GLU A 140 24.33 -20.63 9.12
N ASP A 141 24.14 -19.71 8.18
CA ASP A 141 23.55 -20.03 6.88
C ASP A 141 24.69 -20.03 5.87
N GLU A 142 25.16 -21.24 5.57
CA GLU A 142 26.27 -21.58 4.67
C GLU A 142 26.50 -20.57 3.54
N GLU A 143 27.75 -20.10 3.50
CA GLU A 143 28.33 -19.23 2.50
C GLU A 143 27.97 -19.66 1.07
N THR A 144 27.38 -18.74 0.31
CA THR A 144 27.92 -18.50 -1.02
C THR A 144 27.84 -17.01 -1.30
N GLU A 145 28.98 -16.35 -1.14
CA GLU A 145 29.27 -15.07 -1.75
C GLU A 145 28.94 -15.13 -3.25
N GLY A 146 28.04 -14.29 -3.71
CA GLY A 146 27.57 -14.37 -5.09
C GLY A 146 26.57 -13.30 -5.46
N ASN A 147 27.11 -12.09 -5.67
CA ASN A 147 26.62 -11.08 -6.62
C ASN A 147 25.19 -10.51 -6.42
N VAL A 148 25.16 -9.23 -6.05
CA VAL A 148 24.04 -8.33 -6.29
C VAL A 148 23.87 -8.21 -7.80
N ASN A 149 23.00 -9.03 -8.41
CA ASN A 149 22.24 -8.79 -9.65
C ASN A 149 21.78 -10.13 -10.25
N GLY A 150 20.47 -10.32 -10.39
CA GLY A 150 19.87 -11.34 -11.27
C GLY A 150 19.17 -12.49 -10.54
N ASP A 151 17.89 -12.65 -10.83
CA ASP A 151 17.02 -13.73 -10.37
C ASP A 151 17.70 -15.12 -10.40
N ILE A 152 17.95 -15.68 -9.22
CA ILE A 152 18.28 -17.10 -9.09
C ILE A 152 16.96 -17.87 -9.17
N PRO A 153 16.78 -18.81 -10.13
CA PRO A 153 15.59 -19.64 -10.19
C PRO A 153 15.44 -20.41 -8.88
N GLY A 154 14.43 -20.06 -8.07
CA GLY A 154 14.12 -20.74 -6.82
C GLY A 154 14.50 -20.01 -5.51
N LYS A 155 15.19 -18.86 -5.56
CA LYS A 155 15.34 -18.01 -4.36
C LYS A 155 14.31 -16.88 -4.39
N PHE A 156 13.36 -16.92 -3.45
CA PHE A 156 12.35 -15.87 -3.30
C PHE A 156 12.98 -14.52 -2.94
N PRO A 157 12.39 -13.39 -3.38
CA PRO A 157 12.86 -12.05 -3.02
C PRO A 157 12.94 -11.83 -1.50
N ARG A 158 13.87 -10.97 -1.07
CA ARG A 158 14.08 -10.64 0.34
C ARG A 158 12.83 -10.07 1.02
N TRP A 159 12.02 -9.28 0.29
CA TRP A 159 10.77 -8.70 0.78
C TRP A 159 9.65 -9.72 1.06
N LEU A 160 9.76 -10.93 0.50
CA LEU A 160 8.76 -11.96 0.73
C LEU A 160 9.04 -12.71 2.04
N ASN A 161 8.09 -12.71 2.97
CA ASN A 161 8.28 -13.33 4.29
C ASN A 161 8.43 -14.86 4.24
N LYS A 162 9.14 -15.45 5.22
CA LYS A 162 9.37 -16.92 5.31
C LYS A 162 8.06 -17.73 5.22
N ARG A 163 6.97 -17.25 5.84
CA ARG A 163 5.64 -17.89 5.79
C ARG A 163 5.06 -17.92 4.37
N ASP A 164 5.29 -16.87 3.59
CA ASP A 164 4.73 -16.72 2.25
C ASP A 164 5.53 -17.55 1.25
N ARG A 165 6.86 -17.54 1.39
CA ARG A 165 7.74 -18.47 0.70
C ARG A 165 7.33 -19.92 0.91
N ARG A 166 7.01 -20.30 2.15
CA ARG A 166 6.50 -21.63 2.50
C ARG A 166 5.17 -21.92 1.83
N LEU A 167 4.23 -20.97 1.82
CA LEU A 167 2.95 -21.15 1.14
C LEU A 167 3.13 -21.36 -0.37
N LEU A 168 4.01 -20.59 -1.01
CA LEU A 168 4.28 -20.67 -2.44
C LEU A 168 5.09 -21.91 -2.84
N SER A 169 5.85 -22.52 -1.92
CA SER A 169 6.60 -23.75 -2.18
C SER A 169 5.80 -25.03 -1.93
N LEU A 170 4.61 -24.94 -1.30
CA LEU A 170 3.75 -26.09 -1.07
C LEU A 170 3.06 -26.55 -2.36
N PRO A 171 2.91 -27.86 -2.58
CA PRO A 171 2.10 -28.36 -3.69
C PRO A 171 0.65 -27.94 -3.49
N ALA A 172 -0.04 -27.63 -4.60
CA ALA A 172 -1.43 -27.17 -4.59
C ALA A 172 -2.41 -28.05 -3.79
N SER A 173 -2.13 -29.36 -3.66
CA SER A 173 -2.93 -30.30 -2.88
C SER A 173 -2.85 -30.10 -1.37
N ALA A 174 -1.79 -29.46 -0.87
CA ALA A 174 -1.57 -29.20 0.55
C ALA A 174 -2.05 -27.80 0.99
N ILE A 175 -2.48 -26.95 0.05
CA ILE A 175 -2.94 -25.60 0.32
C ILE A 175 -4.42 -25.64 0.72
N GLN A 176 -4.74 -25.19 1.93
CA GLN A 176 -6.11 -25.02 2.37
C GLN A 176 -6.66 -23.71 1.80
N ALA A 177 -7.52 -23.82 0.77
CA ALA A 177 -8.14 -22.66 0.13
C ALA A 177 -9.45 -22.26 0.83
N ASP A 178 -9.70 -20.96 0.95
CA ASP A 178 -11.00 -20.42 1.38
C ASP A 178 -12.04 -20.56 0.26
N ILE A 179 -11.63 -20.31 -0.98
CA ILE A 179 -12.49 -20.39 -2.17
C ILE A 179 -11.75 -21.08 -3.32
N ILE A 180 -12.46 -21.97 -4.01
CA ILE A 180 -11.97 -22.62 -5.24
C ILE A 180 -12.72 -22.07 -6.45
N VAL A 181 -11.99 -21.49 -7.39
CA VAL A 181 -12.53 -21.04 -8.68
C VAL A 181 -12.42 -22.17 -9.70
N SER A 182 -13.56 -22.58 -10.27
CA SER A 182 -13.61 -23.57 -11.34
C SER A 182 -14.70 -23.25 -12.36
N LYS A 183 -14.29 -23.03 -13.61
CA LYS A 183 -15.20 -22.79 -14.74
C LYS A 183 -16.18 -23.96 -14.96
N ASN A 184 -15.75 -25.19 -14.68
CA ASN A 184 -16.53 -26.42 -14.86
C ASN A 184 -17.55 -26.67 -13.73
N GLY A 185 -17.66 -25.78 -12.74
CA GLY A 185 -18.60 -25.90 -11.63
C GLY A 185 -18.20 -26.87 -10.52
N ASN A 186 -17.05 -27.54 -10.63
CA ASN A 186 -16.49 -28.39 -9.57
C ASN A 186 -15.63 -27.57 -8.57
N GLY A 187 -16.15 -26.41 -8.16
CA GLY A 187 -15.50 -25.46 -7.25
C GLY A 187 -16.55 -24.56 -6.62
N THR A 188 -16.14 -23.76 -5.63
CA THR A 188 -17.00 -22.84 -4.88
C THR A 188 -17.62 -21.76 -5.76
N VAL A 189 -16.87 -21.24 -6.73
CA VAL A 189 -17.32 -20.18 -7.66
C VAL A 189 -16.85 -20.45 -9.08
N LYS A 190 -17.55 -19.86 -10.06
CA LYS A 190 -17.22 -20.05 -11.49
C LYS A 190 -16.24 -19.00 -12.03
N THR A 191 -16.25 -17.80 -11.47
CA THR A 191 -15.45 -16.67 -11.95
C THR A 191 -14.53 -16.14 -10.86
N ILE A 192 -13.40 -15.56 -11.28
CA ILE A 192 -12.46 -14.91 -10.36
C ILE A 192 -13.11 -13.67 -9.73
N ALA A 193 -13.91 -12.92 -10.49
CA ALA A 193 -14.63 -11.76 -9.98
C ALA A 193 -15.57 -12.10 -8.81
N GLU A 194 -16.24 -13.26 -8.85
CA GLU A 194 -17.08 -13.70 -7.74
C GLU A 194 -16.25 -14.11 -6.51
N ALA A 195 -15.06 -14.70 -6.72
CA ALA A 195 -14.15 -14.99 -5.61
C ALA A 195 -13.67 -13.71 -4.92
N ILE A 196 -13.29 -12.69 -5.71
CA ILE A 196 -12.82 -11.41 -5.18
C ILE A 196 -13.92 -10.73 -4.37
N LYS A 197 -15.17 -10.72 -4.87
CA LYS A 197 -16.32 -10.14 -4.15
C LYS A 197 -16.65 -10.83 -2.82
N LYS A 198 -16.25 -12.10 -2.64
CA LYS A 198 -16.45 -12.85 -1.40
C LYS A 198 -15.27 -12.69 -0.43
N ALA A 199 -14.17 -12.10 -0.87
CA ALA A 199 -13.04 -11.82 0.02
C ALA A 199 -13.47 -10.72 1.01
N PRO A 200 -13.22 -10.91 2.32
CA PRO A 200 -13.52 -9.89 3.31
C PRO A 200 -12.63 -8.66 3.10
N GLU A 201 -13.24 -7.47 3.11
CA GLU A 201 -12.51 -6.19 3.08
C GLU A 201 -11.72 -6.00 4.38
N HIS A 202 -10.52 -5.43 4.25
CA HIS A 202 -9.60 -5.12 5.36
C HIS A 202 -9.32 -6.28 6.34
N SER A 203 -9.31 -7.52 5.85
CA SER A 203 -9.09 -8.69 6.70
C SER A 203 -7.64 -8.79 7.18
N THR A 204 -7.46 -9.04 8.47
CA THR A 204 -6.14 -9.32 9.09
C THR A 204 -5.64 -10.72 8.77
N ARG A 205 -6.53 -11.63 8.35
CA ARG A 205 -6.17 -12.97 7.90
C ARG A 205 -6.02 -12.99 6.38
N ARG A 206 -5.08 -13.81 5.90
CA ARG A 206 -4.97 -14.10 4.48
C ARG A 206 -6.23 -14.81 3.99
N PHE A 207 -6.72 -14.36 2.84
CA PHE A 207 -7.77 -15.02 2.09
C PHE A 207 -7.16 -15.74 0.88
N ILE A 208 -7.26 -17.08 0.84
CA ILE A 208 -6.61 -17.91 -0.17
C ILE A 208 -7.63 -18.31 -1.23
N VAL A 209 -7.49 -17.75 -2.44
CA VAL A 209 -8.26 -18.13 -3.62
C VAL A 209 -7.46 -19.11 -4.47
N PHE A 210 -7.97 -20.33 -4.62
CA PHE A 210 -7.36 -21.34 -5.47
C PHE A 210 -8.04 -21.38 -6.84
N VAL A 211 -7.31 -21.02 -7.89
CA VAL A 211 -7.82 -21.04 -9.26
C VAL A 211 -7.41 -22.33 -9.95
N ARG A 212 -8.39 -23.18 -10.30
CA ARG A 212 -8.12 -24.39 -11.06
C ARG A 212 -7.77 -24.03 -12.50
N ALA A 213 -6.82 -24.76 -13.08
CA ALA A 213 -6.49 -24.64 -14.50
C ALA A 213 -7.77 -24.77 -15.36
N GLY A 214 -7.98 -23.80 -16.23
CA GLY A 214 -9.00 -23.91 -17.28
C GLY A 214 -8.54 -24.91 -18.34
N ARG A 215 -9.47 -25.70 -18.86
CA ARG A 215 -9.36 -26.30 -20.19
C ARG A 215 -10.28 -25.52 -21.13
#